data_AF-D4CQ03-F1
#
_entry.id   AF-D4CQ03-F1
#
_cell.length_a   1.000
_cell.length_b   1.000
_cell.length_c   1.000
_cell.angle_alpha   90.00
_cell.angle_beta   90.00
_cell.angle_gamma   90.00
#
_symmetry.space_group_name_H-M   'P 1'
#
loop_
_entity.id
_entity.type
_entity.pdbx_description
1 polymer ?
#
loop_
_entity_poly.entity_id
_entity_poly.type
_entity_poly.pdbx_seq_one_letter_code
_entity_poly.pdbx_strand_id
1 'polypeptide(L)'
;MTKYKQLTLDDRLLIEAGLKEGNSFKGIGERIGKDCSTVSKEVRSHLVFKKSGAYGRPFNDCINRKGCRISGVCKACSPEKARVRYCSVCGKC
;
A
#
# COMPACT_ATOMS: atom_id res chain seq x y z
N MET A 1 -25.44 2.08 -27.78
CA MET A 1 -23.96 2.17 -27.73
C MET A 1 -23.52 2.24 -26.27
N THR A 2 -22.80 1.24 -25.76
CA THR A 2 -22.23 1.30 -24.41
C THR A 2 -21.10 2.33 -24.40
N LYS A 3 -21.34 3.49 -23.77
CA LYS A 3 -20.47 4.68 -23.80
C LYS A 3 -19.09 4.45 -23.14
N TYR A 4 -18.90 3.32 -22.46
CA TYR A 4 -17.69 2.98 -21.74
C TYR A 4 -17.23 1.57 -22.08
N LYS A 5 -16.10 1.44 -22.78
CA LYS A 5 -15.41 0.15 -22.94
C LYS A 5 -14.78 -0.21 -21.60
N GLN A 6 -15.40 -1.13 -20.88
CA GLN A 6 -14.83 -1.74 -19.68
C GLN A 6 -13.43 -2.33 -19.97
N LEU A 7 -12.59 -2.41 -18.95
CA LEU A 7 -11.34 -3.16 -19.04
C LEU A 7 -11.65 -4.65 -19.12
N THR A 8 -11.00 -5.35 -20.03
CA THR A 8 -11.05 -6.82 -20.08
C THR A 8 -10.12 -7.41 -19.03
N LEU A 9 -10.19 -8.73 -18.82
CA LEU A 9 -9.21 -9.41 -17.99
C LEU A 9 -7.79 -9.27 -18.55
N ASP A 10 -7.63 -9.39 -19.87
CA ASP A 10 -6.33 -9.23 -20.53
C ASP A 10 -5.77 -7.82 -20.35
N ASP A 11 -6.60 -6.79 -20.44
CA ASP A 11 -6.20 -5.41 -20.16
C ASP A 11 -5.60 -5.29 -18.74
N ARG A 12 -6.22 -5.94 -17.75
CA ARG A 12 -5.76 -5.94 -16.35
C ARG A 12 -4.45 -6.67 -16.17
N LEU A 13 -4.27 -7.82 -16.84
CA LEU A 13 -3.01 -8.57 -16.82
C LEU A 13 -1.87 -7.74 -17.44
N LEU A 14 -2.15 -7.01 -18.52
CA LEU A 14 -1.18 -6.11 -19.15
C LEU A 14 -0.85 -4.91 -18.27
N ILE A 15 -1.83 -4.35 -17.54
CA ILE A 15 -1.57 -3.32 -16.53
C ILE A 15 -0.65 -3.88 -15.43
N GLU A 16 -0.93 -5.07 -14.90
CA GLU A 16 -0.10 -5.68 -13.85
C GLU A 16 1.35 -5.88 -14.32
N ALA A 17 1.54 -6.47 -15.51
CA ALA A 17 2.86 -6.67 -16.10
C ALA A 17 3.60 -5.35 -16.32
N GLY A 18 2.91 -4.34 -16.89
CA GLY A 18 3.49 -3.03 -17.13
C GLY A 18 3.94 -2.31 -15.85
N LEU A 19 3.20 -2.47 -14.75
CA LEU A 19 3.60 -1.93 -13.44
C LEU A 19 4.84 -2.64 -12.88
N LYS A 20 4.94 -3.97 -13.04
CA LYS A 20 6.12 -4.75 -12.62
C LYS A 20 7.37 -4.36 -13.41
N GLU A 21 7.21 -4.01 -14.69
CA GLU A 21 8.27 -3.51 -15.57
C GLU A 21 8.66 -2.05 -15.30
N GLY A 22 7.90 -1.32 -14.47
CA GLY A 22 8.15 0.10 -14.19
C GLY A 22 7.67 1.05 -15.30
N ASN A 23 6.77 0.61 -16.18
CA ASN A 23 6.21 1.45 -17.24
C ASN A 23 5.30 2.55 -16.67
N SER A 24 5.29 3.70 -17.33
CA SER A 24 4.38 4.80 -16.98
C SER A 24 2.92 4.45 -17.29
N PHE A 25 1.96 5.04 -16.58
CA PHE A 25 0.53 4.85 -16.88
C PHE A 25 0.16 5.26 -18.31
N LYS A 26 0.86 6.25 -18.88
CA LYS A 26 0.70 6.66 -20.28
C LYS A 26 1.14 5.54 -21.23
N GLY A 27 2.35 4.99 -21.03
CA GLY A 27 2.85 3.90 -21.88
C GLY A 27 2.01 2.62 -21.76
N ILE A 28 1.53 2.30 -20.55
CA ILE A 28 0.59 1.18 -20.35
C ILE A 28 -0.72 1.44 -21.09
N GLY A 29 -1.29 2.64 -20.96
CA GLY A 29 -2.52 3.04 -21.64
C GLY A 29 -2.42 2.96 -23.16
N GLU A 30 -1.33 3.46 -23.73
CA GLU A 30 -1.04 3.36 -25.18
C GLU A 30 -1.00 1.90 -25.65
N ARG A 31 -0.39 1.00 -24.86
CA ARG A 31 -0.30 -0.44 -25.18
C ARG A 31 -1.65 -1.15 -25.20
N ILE A 32 -2.57 -0.79 -24.30
CA ILE A 32 -3.91 -1.41 -24.20
C ILE A 32 -5.02 -0.61 -24.91
N GLY A 33 -4.66 0.49 -25.59
CA GLY A 33 -5.62 1.38 -26.25
C GLY A 33 -6.60 2.06 -25.29
N LYS A 34 -6.14 2.41 -24.08
CA LYS A 34 -6.94 3.10 -23.04
C LYS A 34 -6.24 4.38 -22.60
N ASP A 35 -7.03 5.33 -22.10
CA ASP A 35 -6.49 6.54 -21.49
C ASP A 35 -5.72 6.22 -20.19
N CYS A 36 -4.67 6.99 -19.90
CA CYS A 36 -3.85 6.80 -18.71
C CYS A 36 -4.65 7.00 -17.40
N SER A 37 -5.73 7.80 -17.43
CA SER A 37 -6.64 7.95 -16.29
C SER A 37 -7.47 6.68 -16.03
N THR A 38 -7.76 5.88 -17.07
CA THR A 38 -8.41 4.57 -16.91
C THR A 38 -7.47 3.60 -16.20
N VAL A 39 -6.20 3.54 -16.61
CA VAL A 39 -5.17 2.75 -15.91
C VAL A 39 -5.03 3.23 -14.46
N SER A 40 -4.95 4.54 -14.22
CA SER A 40 -4.87 5.11 -12.87
C SER A 40 -6.08 4.75 -11.99
N LYS A 41 -7.30 4.75 -12.53
CA LYS A 41 -8.51 4.35 -11.79
C LYS A 41 -8.48 2.87 -11.45
N GLU A 42 -8.06 2.02 -12.38
CA GLU A 42 -7.93 0.58 -12.17
C GLU A 42 -6.94 0.26 -11.05
N VAL A 43 -5.75 0.88 -11.11
CA VAL A 43 -4.70 0.70 -10.08
C VAL A 43 -5.20 1.17 -8.72
N ARG A 44 -5.83 2.34 -8.62
CA ARG A 44 -6.37 2.84 -7.35
C ARG A 44 -7.50 1.97 -6.80
N SER A 45 -8.35 1.43 -7.66
CA SER A 45 -9.44 0.54 -7.26
C SER A 45 -8.96 -0.80 -6.71
N HIS A 46 -7.74 -1.24 -7.06
CA HIS A 46 -7.15 -2.51 -6.64
C HIS A 46 -5.90 -2.32 -5.76
N LEU A 47 -5.64 -1.10 -5.31
CA LEU A 47 -4.49 -0.79 -4.46
C LEU A 47 -4.66 -1.43 -3.07
N VAL A 48 -3.68 -2.23 -2.65
CA VAL A 48 -3.65 -2.83 -1.31
C VAL A 48 -2.60 -2.14 -0.45
N PHE A 49 -3.04 -1.51 0.64
CA PHE A 49 -2.14 -0.92 1.64
C PHE A 49 -1.56 -2.02 2.53
N LYS A 50 -0.28 -2.34 2.31
CA LYS A 50 0.46 -3.25 3.19
C LYS A 50 1.00 -2.48 4.39
N LYS A 51 0.68 -2.95 5.60
CA LYS A 51 1.28 -2.49 6.87
C LYS A 51 2.74 -2.98 6.95
N SER A 52 3.61 -2.41 6.12
CA SER A 52 5.03 -2.70 6.07
C SER A 52 5.85 -1.57 6.71
N GLY A 53 6.90 -1.92 7.44
CA GLY A 53 7.83 -0.95 8.01
C GLY A 53 9.07 -0.78 7.14
N ALA A 54 9.95 0.15 7.55
CA ALA A 54 11.25 0.34 6.91
C ALA A 54 12.17 -0.87 7.11
N TYR A 55 13.29 -0.93 6.40
CA TYR A 55 14.28 -1.99 6.56
C TYR A 55 14.70 -2.16 8.04
N GLY A 56 14.58 -3.40 8.55
CA GLY A 56 14.86 -3.75 9.94
C GLY A 56 13.89 -3.17 10.98
N ARG A 57 12.81 -2.51 10.57
CA ARG A 57 11.83 -1.90 11.47
C ARG A 57 10.42 -2.40 11.18
N PRO A 58 9.68 -2.89 12.19
CA PRO A 58 8.28 -3.27 11.97
C PRO A 58 7.41 -2.03 11.67
N PHE A 59 6.25 -2.30 11.07
CA PHE A 59 5.20 -1.30 10.94
C PHE A 59 4.76 -0.82 12.33
N ASN A 60 4.39 0.45 12.41
CA ASN A 60 3.93 1.10 13.63
C ASN A 60 3.02 2.26 13.23
N ASP A 61 1.78 2.24 13.71
CA ASP A 61 0.74 3.22 13.35
C ASP A 61 0.72 4.48 14.24
N CYS A 62 1.66 4.63 15.17
CA CYS A 62 1.68 5.78 16.08
C CYS A 62 1.93 7.09 15.32
N ILE A 63 0.96 8.01 15.37
CA ILE A 63 1.09 9.35 14.77
C ILE A 63 2.29 10.13 15.32
N ASN A 64 2.64 9.89 16.60
CA ASN A 64 3.77 10.52 17.29
C ASN A 64 5.03 9.65 17.29
N ARG A 65 5.17 8.67 16.39
CA ARG A 65 6.23 7.64 16.42
C ARG A 65 7.64 8.21 16.62
N LYS A 66 7.97 9.36 16.01
CA LYS A 66 9.32 9.96 16.11
C LYS A 66 9.73 10.32 17.55
N GLY A 67 8.78 10.63 18.42
CA GLY A 67 9.04 11.09 19.80
C GLY A 67 8.20 10.41 20.87
N CYS A 68 7.35 9.44 20.52
CA CYS A 68 6.46 8.79 21.47
C CYS A 68 7.25 7.97 22.51
N ARG A 69 7.15 8.38 23.77
CA ARG A 69 7.77 7.71 24.94
C ARG A 69 6.73 7.01 25.84
N ILE A 70 5.50 6.88 25.36
CA ILE A 70 4.46 6.16 26.09
C ILE A 70 4.75 4.65 26.01
N SER A 71 4.77 3.97 27.15
CA SER A 71 4.80 2.50 27.25
C SER A 71 3.48 1.98 27.83
N GLY A 72 3.28 0.66 27.78
CA GLY A 72 2.11 0.00 28.38
C GLY A 72 0.81 0.08 27.58
N VAL A 73 0.78 0.80 26.45
CA VAL A 73 -0.47 1.06 25.69
C VAL A 73 -0.77 0.02 24.59
N CYS A 74 0.21 -0.77 24.17
CA CYS A 74 0.04 -1.75 23.09
C CYS A 74 -0.69 -3.00 23.61
N LYS A 75 -1.96 -3.17 23.25
CA LYS A 75 -2.78 -4.34 23.64
C LYS A 75 -2.33 -5.66 22.99
N ALA A 76 -1.61 -5.61 21.88
CA ALA A 76 -1.10 -6.79 21.17
C ALA A 76 0.25 -7.31 21.71
N CYS A 77 0.89 -6.56 22.61
CA CYS A 77 2.09 -6.98 23.32
C CYS A 77 1.73 -7.73 24.60
N SER A 78 2.58 -8.65 25.04
CA SER A 78 2.49 -9.18 26.40
C SER A 78 2.71 -8.04 27.41
N PRO A 79 2.12 -8.10 28.62
CA PRO A 79 2.24 -7.03 29.61
C PRO A 79 3.69 -6.64 29.92
N GLU A 80 4.57 -7.64 30.00
CA GLU A 80 6.02 -7.46 30.23
C GLU A 80 6.67 -6.63 29.11
N LYS A 81 6.39 -7.00 27.84
CA LYS A 81 6.96 -6.31 26.67
C LYS A 81 6.35 -4.92 26.48
N ALA A 82 5.06 -4.76 26.78
CA ALA A 82 4.38 -3.48 26.69
C ALA A 82 4.96 -2.46 27.68
N ARG A 83 5.30 -2.87 28.91
CA ARG A 83 5.85 -1.98 29.94
C ARG A 83 7.24 -1.45 29.61
N VAL A 84 8.10 -2.29 29.03
CA VAL A 84 9.51 -1.93 28.79
C VAL A 84 9.75 -1.25 27.43
N ARG A 85 8.86 -1.44 26.45
CA ARG A 85 9.01 -0.84 25.11
C ARG A 85 8.18 0.42 24.97
N TYR A 86 8.80 1.48 24.48
CA TYR A 86 8.05 2.63 24.00
C TYR A 86 7.23 2.27 22.76
N CYS A 87 6.06 2.90 22.66
CA CYS A 87 5.18 2.79 21.50
C CYS A 87 5.93 3.08 20.20
N SER A 88 6.85 4.05 20.17
CA SER A 88 7.68 4.42 18.99
C SER A 88 8.48 3.27 18.35
N VAL A 89 8.82 2.24 19.13
CA VAL A 89 9.61 1.06 18.68
C VAL A 89 8.80 -0.24 18.66
N CYS A 90 7.52 -0.18 19.04
CA CYS A 90 6.66 -1.36 19.05
C CYS A 90 6.31 -1.79 17.63
N GLY A 91 6.47 -3.07 17.29
CA GLY A 91 6.07 -3.61 15.99
C GLY A 91 4.63 -4.11 15.90
N LYS A 92 3.85 -3.86 16.93
CA LYS A 92 2.47 -4.33 17.08
C LYS A 92 1.48 -3.21 17.42
N CYS A 93 1.95 -1.96 17.34
CA CYS A 93 1.10 -0.79 17.40
C CYS A 93 0.55 -0.58 15.99
#